data_AF-A0A6H1X2F8-F1
#
_entry.id   AF-A0A6H1X2F8-F1
#
_cell.length_a   1.000
_cell.length_b   1.000
_cell.length_c   1.000
_cell.angle_alpha   90.00
_cell.angle_beta   90.00
_cell.angle_gamma   90.00
#
_symmetry.space_group_name_H-M   'P 1'
#
loop_
_entity.id
_entity.type
_entity.pdbx_description
1 polymer ?
#
loop_
_entity_poly.entity_id
_entity_poly.type
_entity_poly.pdbx_seq_one_letter_code
_entity_poly.pdbx_strand_id
1 'polypeptide(L)'
;MRMKFKGYKSKRITDSSVPNMFAFTFIRNFLTDREYESIRDEYLIGNLNKSQVNQVMGDVKWLFKNYKGLNVVTIEESKGDITKFIL
;
A
#
# COMPACT_ATOMS: atom_id res chain seq x y z
N MET A 1 -7.49 0.89 8.77
CA MET A 1 -6.39 1.55 8.06
C MET A 1 -6.37 3.04 8.36
N ARG A 2 -5.24 3.52 8.86
CA ARG A 2 -4.92 4.90 9.20
C ARG A 2 -3.73 5.33 8.36
N MET A 3 -3.85 6.47 7.69
CA MET A 3 -2.73 7.11 7.03
C MET A 3 -2.06 8.05 8.02
N LYS A 4 -0.77 7.85 8.25
CA LYS A 4 0.06 8.76 9.03
C LYS A 4 0.96 9.53 8.08
N PHE A 5 0.74 10.83 7.98
CA PHE A 5 1.59 11.73 7.22
C PHE A 5 2.54 12.46 8.17
N LYS A 6 3.83 12.49 7.80
CA LYS A 6 4.85 13.28 8.48
C LYS A 6 5.58 14.12 7.43
N GLY A 7 5.33 15.43 7.46
CA GLY A 7 6.09 16.37 6.65
C GLY A 7 7.52 16.55 7.18
N TYR A 8 8.49 16.68 6.29
CA TYR A 8 9.92 16.78 6.57
C TYR A 8 10.27 17.89 7.57
N LYS A 9 9.61 19.04 7.46
CA LYS A 9 9.81 20.20 8.37
C LYS A 9 8.93 20.17 9.63
N SER A 10 8.03 19.19 9.75
CA SER A 10 7.03 19.14 10.81
C SER A 10 7.33 18.04 11.83
N LYS A 11 7.29 18.38 13.12
CA LYS A 11 7.28 17.38 14.20
C LYS A 11 5.88 16.75 14.43
N ARG A 12 4.84 17.29 13.80
CA ARG A 12 3.45 16.79 13.93
C ARG A 12 3.18 15.69 12.90
N ILE A 13 2.61 14.58 13.38
CA ILE A 13 2.12 13.48 12.54
C ILE A 13 0.62 13.66 12.38
N THR A 14 0.15 13.81 11.15
CA THR A 14 -1.28 13.87 10.83
C THR A 14 -1.79 12.45 10.67
N ASP A 15 -2.80 12.08 11.44
CA ASP A 15 -3.46 10.78 11.38
C ASP A 15 -4.84 10.96 10.73
N SER A 16 -5.03 10.32 9.56
CA SER A 16 -6.29 10.34 8.82
C SER A 16 -6.83 8.92 8.67
N SER A 17 -8.13 8.75 8.87
CA SER A 17 -8.83 7.52 8.51
C SER A 17 -9.01 7.47 6.99
N VAL A 18 -7.91 7.26 6.25
CA VAL A 18 -7.98 7.13 4.80
C VAL A 18 -8.89 5.95 4.44
N PRO A 19 -9.80 6.13 3.47
CA PRO A 19 -10.64 5.04 3.01
C PRO A 19 -9.77 3.86 2.59
N ASN A 20 -10.02 2.69 3.18
CA ASN A 20 -9.44 1.41 2.78
C ASN A 20 -9.33 1.25 1.24
N MET A 21 -10.29 1.83 0.51
CA MET A 21 -10.34 1.87 -0.95
C MET A 21 -9.04 2.34 -1.62
N PHE A 22 -8.39 3.41 -1.16
CA PHE A 22 -7.17 3.92 -1.81
C PHE A 22 -6.02 2.92 -1.76
N ALA A 23 -5.83 2.27 -0.62
CA ALA A 23 -4.77 1.27 -0.46
C ALA A 23 -5.06 -0.01 -1.24
N PHE A 24 -6.32 -0.45 -1.26
CA PHE A 24 -6.71 -1.59 -2.09
C PHE A 24 -6.54 -1.28 -3.58
N THR A 25 -6.84 -0.06 -4.02
CA THR A 25 -6.59 0.37 -5.40
C THR A 25 -5.10 0.41 -5.69
N PHE A 26 -4.27 0.98 -4.81
CA PHE A 26 -2.82 1.01 -4.99
C PHE A 26 -2.23 -0.39 -5.13
N ILE A 27 -2.57 -1.31 -4.22
CA ILE A 27 -2.08 -2.70 -4.28
C ILE A 27 -2.57 -3.39 -5.55
N ARG A 28 -3.82 -3.19 -5.94
CA ARG A 28 -4.34 -3.76 -7.20
C ARG A 28 -3.55 -3.26 -8.40
N ASN A 29 -3.36 -1.94 -8.51
CA ASN A 29 -2.62 -1.31 -9.60
C ASN A 29 -1.15 -1.79 -9.61
N PHE A 30 -0.52 -1.91 -8.44
CA PHE A 30 0.81 -2.50 -8.31
C PHE A 30 0.89 -3.90 -8.93
N LEU A 31 -0.15 -4.72 -8.78
CA LEU A 31 -0.22 -6.08 -9.32
C LEU A 31 -0.57 -6.15 -10.82
N THR A 32 -1.15 -5.09 -11.41
CA THR A 32 -1.71 -5.14 -12.77
C THR A 32 -1.05 -4.19 -13.76
N ASP A 33 -0.56 -3.05 -13.32
CA ASP A 33 -0.18 -1.96 -14.22
C ASP A 33 1.26 -2.17 -14.71
N ARG A 34 1.51 -1.88 -15.99
CA ARG A 34 2.83 -2.05 -16.61
C ARG A 34 3.90 -1.14 -16.00
N GLU A 35 3.50 0.00 -15.45
CA GLU A 35 4.43 0.93 -14.80
C GLU A 35 5.17 0.31 -13.60
N TYR A 36 4.60 -0.73 -12.99
CA TYR A 36 5.21 -1.47 -11.87
C TYR A 36 5.85 -2.80 -12.28
N GLU A 37 5.92 -3.15 -13.57
CA GLU A 37 6.39 -4.47 -14.02
C GLU A 37 7.83 -4.75 -13.57
N SER A 38 8.76 -3.80 -13.77
CA SER A 38 10.14 -3.93 -13.30
C SER A 38 10.24 -4.11 -11.79
N ILE A 39 9.44 -3.35 -11.03
CA ILE A 39 9.42 -3.44 -9.57
C ILE A 39 8.85 -4.79 -9.14
N ARG A 40 7.76 -5.27 -9.77
CA ARG A 40 7.18 -6.58 -9.47
C ARG A 40 8.18 -7.70 -9.71
N ASP A 41 8.97 -7.63 -10.78
CA ASP A 41 10.00 -8.62 -11.09
C ASP A 41 11.09 -8.66 -10.01
N GLU A 42 11.48 -7.53 -9.43
CA GLU A 42 12.41 -7.46 -8.28
C GLU A 42 11.87 -8.21 -7.05
N TYR A 43 10.55 -8.21 -6.85
CA TYR A 43 9.89 -8.96 -5.79
C TYR A 43 9.50 -10.39 -6.17
N LEU A 44 9.96 -10.89 -7.34
CA LEU A 44 9.62 -12.22 -7.88
C LEU A 44 8.10 -12.41 -8.12
N ILE A 45 7.39 -11.32 -8.39
CA ILE A 45 5.96 -11.32 -8.70
C ILE A 45 5.81 -11.32 -10.21
N GLY A 46 5.54 -12.50 -10.79
CA GLY A 46 5.26 -12.62 -12.22
C GLY A 46 3.94 -11.97 -12.63
N ASN A 47 3.68 -11.93 -13.94
CA ASN A 47 2.43 -11.41 -14.50
C ASN A 47 1.24 -12.28 -14.06
N LEU A 48 0.39 -11.70 -13.20
CA LEU A 48 -0.77 -12.37 -12.63
C LEU A 48 -1.98 -12.26 -13.55
N ASN A 49 -2.73 -13.36 -13.69
CA ASN A 49 -4.03 -13.31 -14.32
C ASN A 49 -5.10 -12.74 -13.37
N LYS A 50 -6.27 -12.39 -13.91
CA LYS A 50 -7.38 -11.78 -13.15
C LYS A 50 -7.82 -12.61 -11.94
N SER A 51 -7.80 -13.95 -12.02
CA SER A 51 -8.17 -14.83 -10.92
C SER A 51 -7.15 -14.74 -9.78
N GLN A 52 -5.86 -14.82 -10.12
CA GLN A 52 -4.76 -14.69 -9.16
C GLN A 52 -4.77 -13.32 -8.47
N VAL A 53 -4.97 -12.23 -9.22
CA VAL A 53 -5.10 -10.88 -8.64
C VAL A 53 -6.25 -10.83 -7.65
N ASN A 54 -7.43 -11.38 -8.00
CA ASN A 54 -8.58 -11.38 -7.10
C ASN A 54 -8.33 -12.21 -5.83
N GLN A 55 -7.61 -13.32 -5.93
CA GLN A 55 -7.22 -14.12 -4.77
C GLN A 55 -6.31 -13.29 -3.84
N VAL A 56 -5.23 -12.71 -4.37
CA VAL A 56 -4.31 -11.86 -3.58
C VAL A 56 -5.06 -10.70 -2.92
N MET A 57 -5.99 -10.05 -3.63
CA MET A 57 -6.80 -8.98 -3.04
C MET A 57 -7.71 -9.47 -1.91
N GLY A 58 -8.21 -10.71 -2.00
CA GLY A 58 -8.96 -11.37 -0.93
C GLY A 58 -8.08 -11.62 0.31
N ASP A 59 -6.87 -12.13 0.09
CA ASP A 59 -5.90 -12.41 1.15
C ASP A 59 -5.43 -11.12 1.84
N VAL A 60 -5.13 -10.06 1.07
CA VAL A 60 -4.82 -8.72 1.60
C VAL A 60 -6.00 -8.22 2.44
N LYS A 61 -7.24 -8.34 1.96
CA LYS A 61 -8.42 -7.92 2.74
C LYS A 61 -8.58 -8.72 4.03
N TRP A 62 -8.28 -10.02 4.00
CA TRP A 62 -8.30 -10.86 5.18
C TRP A 62 -7.20 -10.47 6.17
N LEU A 63 -5.95 -10.26 5.71
CA LEU A 63 -4.86 -9.77 6.54
C LEU A 63 -5.21 -8.45 7.22
N PHE A 64 -5.81 -7.54 6.46
CA PHE A 64 -6.20 -6.21 6.93
C PHE A 64 -7.29 -6.26 8.01
N LYS A 65 -8.20 -7.24 7.91
CA LYS A 65 -9.26 -7.44 8.90
C LYS A 65 -8.72 -8.02 10.21
N ASN A 66 -7.74 -8.92 10.13
CA ASN A 66 -7.29 -9.73 11.27
C ASN A 66 -6.07 -9.14 11.99
N TYR A 67 -5.21 -8.40 11.30
CA TYR A 67 -3.99 -7.82 11.89
C TYR A 67 -4.09 -6.30 11.97
N LYS A 68 -4.39 -5.79 13.18
CA LYS A 68 -4.38 -4.36 13.49
C LYS A 68 -2.94 -3.89 13.75
N GLY A 69 -2.59 -2.69 13.28
CA GLY A 69 -1.30 -2.04 13.53
C GLY A 69 -0.19 -2.37 12.54
N LEU A 70 -0.45 -3.17 11.51
CA LEU A 70 0.55 -3.54 10.50
C LEU A 70 0.82 -2.35 9.56
N ASN A 71 2.08 -1.97 9.36
CA ASN A 71 2.47 -0.99 8.34
C ASN A 71 2.48 -1.68 6.96
N VAL A 72 1.61 -1.23 6.07
CA VAL A 72 1.36 -1.85 4.76
C VAL A 72 2.19 -1.17 3.67
N VAL A 73 2.20 0.16 3.65
CA VAL A 73 2.90 0.93 2.61
C VAL A 73 3.58 2.12 3.27
N THR A 74 4.82 2.39 2.90
CA THR A 74 5.51 3.63 3.21
C THR A 74 5.91 4.29 1.91
N ILE A 75 5.39 5.49 1.66
CA ILE A 75 5.78 6.35 0.54
C ILE A 75 6.69 7.42 1.12
N GLU A 76 7.88 7.53 0.54
CA GLU A 76 8.85 8.57 0.89
C GLU A 76 9.11 9.42 -0.36
N GLU A 77 8.78 10.71 -0.28
CA GLU A 77 9.05 11.65 -1.36
C GLU A 77 10.50 12.15 -1.30
N SER A 78 11.02 12.61 -2.44
CA SER A 78 12.40 13.11 -2.57
C SER A 78 12.76 14.28 -1.64
N LYS A 79 11.76 14.98 -1.09
CA LYS A 79 11.92 16.04 -0.10
C LYS A 79 11.94 15.55 1.35
N GLY A 80 11.82 14.24 1.58
CA GLY A 80 11.82 13.60 2.90
C GLY A 80 10.44 13.56 3.58
N ASP A 81 9.36 13.82 2.84
CA ASP A 81 7.99 13.66 3.34
C ASP A 81 7.63 12.18 3.37
N ILE A 82 7.10 11.70 4.51
CA ILE A 82 6.80 10.28 4.71
C ILE A 82 5.29 10.10 4.91
N THR A 83 4.68 9.27 4.05
CA THR A 83 3.30 8.80 4.21
C THR A 83 3.31 7.32 4.54
N LYS A 84 2.79 6.96 5.72
CA LYS A 84 2.64 5.58 6.16
C LYS A 84 1.18 5.17 6.17
N PHE A 85 0.96 3.93 5.77
CA PHE A 85 -0.34 3.31 5.66
C PHE A 85 -0.40 2.15 6.65
N ILE A 86 -1.02 2.37 7.80
CA ILE A 86 -1.03 1.42 8.93
C ILE A 86 -2.43 0.84 9.09
N LEU A 87 -2.57 -0.44 9.42
CA LEU A 87 -3.87 -1.08 9.59
C LEU A 87 -4.62 -0.70 10.86
#